data_AF-A0A6V7KFP5-F1
#
_entry.id   AF-A0A6V7KFP5-F1
#
_cell.length_a   1.000
_cell.length_b   1.000
_cell.length_c   1.000
_cell.angle_alpha   90.00
_cell.angle_beta   90.00
_cell.angle_gamma   90.00
#
_symmetry.space_group_name_H-M   'P 1'
#
loop_
_entity.id
_entity.type
_entity.pdbx_description
1 polymer ?
#
loop_
_entity_poly.entity_id
_entity_poly.type
_entity_poly.pdbx_seq_one_letter_code
_entity_poly.pdbx_strand_id
1 'polypeptide(L)' 'NIHVSFLRTVPPYSHQADVWVELLKHFNYMKVIFIHSSDTDGRALLGRFQTTSQSLEDDVEIK' A
#
# COMPACT_ATOMS: atom_id res chain seq x y z
N ASN A 1 6.62 14.00 -8.92
CA ASN A 1 7.59 13.76 -10.02
C ASN A 1 8.85 14.57 -9.79
N ILE A 2 9.88 13.97 -9.18
CA ILE A 2 11.12 14.65 -8.77
C ILE A 2 12.19 14.55 -9.88
N HIS A 3 12.01 13.65 -10.86
CA HIS A 3 12.92 13.45 -12.00
C HIS A 3 12.15 13.48 -13.33
N VAL A 4 12.41 14.50 -14.14
CA VAL A 4 11.70 14.77 -15.41
C VAL A 4 12.04 13.78 -16.55
N SER A 5 13.14 13.04 -16.42
CA SER A 5 13.64 12.11 -17.44
C SER A 5 13.71 10.66 -16.98
N PHE A 6 13.10 10.32 -15.83
CA PHE A 6 13.20 8.97 -15.29
C PHE A 6 12.15 8.03 -15.91
N LEU A 7 12.64 7.00 -16.62
CA LEU A 7 11.84 5.85 -17.06
C LEU A 7 12.39 4.56 -16.44
N ARG A 8 11.51 3.58 -16.27
CA ARG A 8 11.86 2.23 -15.79
C ARG A 8 11.00 1.18 -16.45
N THR A 9 11.53 -0.03 -16.56
CA THR A 9 10.86 -1.20 -17.16
C THR A 9 10.19 -2.10 -16.13
N VAL A 10 10.49 -1.91 -14.84
CA VAL A 10 9.88 -2.63 -13.73
C VAL A 10 9.01 -1.63 -12.94
N PRO A 11 7.78 -2.00 -12.54
CA PRO A 11 6.97 -1.15 -11.67
C PRO A 11 7.73 -0.77 -10.38
N PRO A 12 7.42 0.40 -9.77
CA PRO A 12 7.95 0.71 -8.43
C PRO A 12 7.56 -0.38 -7.45
N TYR A 13 8.49 -0.75 -6.59
CA TYR A 13 8.24 -1.71 -5.52
C TYR A 13 7.03 -1.32 -4.65
N SER A 14 6.82 -0.03 -4.38
CA SER A 14 5.69 0.42 -3.56
C SER A 14 4.31 0.05 -4.12
N HIS A 15 4.16 -0.16 -5.44
CA HIS A 15 2.88 -0.58 -6.04
C HIS A 15 2.39 -1.95 -5.53
N GLN A 16 3.27 -2.79 -5.00
CA GLN A 16 2.84 -4.07 -4.41
C GLN A 16 1.89 -3.90 -3.21
N ALA A 17 1.86 -2.72 -2.57
CA ALA A 17 0.94 -2.43 -1.47
C ALA A 17 -0.53 -2.66 -1.87
N ASP A 18 -0.87 -2.41 -3.14
CA ASP A 18 -2.23 -2.57 -3.65
C ASP A 18 -2.66 -4.05 -3.63
N VAL A 19 -1.74 -4.96 -3.99
CA VAL A 19 -1.97 -6.41 -3.95
C VAL A 19 -2.19 -6.90 -2.52
N TRP A 20 -1.41 -6.39 -1.56
CA TRP A 20 -1.58 -6.75 -0.15
C TRP A 20 -2.93 -6.30 0.41
N VAL A 21 -3.38 -5.09 0.06
CA VAL A 21 -4.70 -4.60 0.48
C VAL A 21 -5.82 -5.48 -0.09
N GLU A 22 -5.74 -5.82 -1.38
CA GLU A 22 -6.71 -6.71 -2.03
C GLU A 22 -6.73 -8.10 -1.38
N LEU A 23 -5.56 -8.66 -1.08
CA LEU A 23 -5.44 -9.96 -0.44
C LEU A 23 -6.02 -9.97 0.99
N LEU A 24 -5.75 -8.93 1.79
CA LEU A 24 -6.31 -8.81 3.13
C LEU A 24 -7.84 -8.68 3.09
N LYS A 25 -8.37 -7.94 2.11
CA LYS A 25 -9.82 -7.83 1.88
C LYS A 25 -10.43 -9.17 1.49
N HIS A 26 -9.80 -9.89 0.55
CA HIS A 26 -10.27 -11.19 0.09
C HIS A 26 -10.42 -12.20 1.24
N PHE A 27 -9.55 -12.13 2.26
CA PHE A 27 -9.60 -13.00 3.44
C PHE A 27 -10.23 -12.35 4.68
N ASN A 28 -10.84 -11.18 4.56
CA ASN A 28 -11.48 -10.43 5.65
C ASN A 28 -10.56 -10.15 6.86
N TYR A 29 -9.26 -9.92 6.64
CA TYR A 29 -8.34 -9.51 7.69
C TYR A 29 -8.45 -8.01 7.97
N MET A 30 -9.09 -7.66 9.09
CA MET A 30 -9.35 -6.26 9.48
C MET A 30 -8.27 -5.63 10.38
N LYS A 31 -7.34 -6.45 10.90
CA LYS A 31 -6.26 -6.00 11.79
C LYS A 31 -4.95 -6.64 11.37
N VAL A 32 -3.93 -5.82 11.16
CA VAL A 32 -2.60 -6.27 10.73
C VAL A 32 -1.51 -5.55 11.49
N ILE A 33 -0.35 -6.20 11.62
CA ILE A 33 0.89 -5.57 12.08
C ILE A 33 1.78 -5.37 10.85
N PHE A 34 2.26 -4.14 10.68
CA PHE A 34 3.12 -3.78 9.57
C PHE A 34 4.55 -3.57 10.07
N ILE A 35 5.50 -4.31 9.51
CA ILE A 35 6.93 -4.14 9.81
C ILE A 35 7.62 -3.72 8.51
N HIS A 36 8.33 -2.62 8.55
CA HIS A 36 9.10 -2.12 7.42
C HIS A 36 10.49 -1.67 7.86
N SER A 37 11.43 -1.65 6.93
CA SER A 37 12.76 -1.09 7.15
C SER A 37 12.69 0.43 7.33
N SER A 38 13.62 1.00 8.08
CA SER A 38 13.71 2.45 8.31
C SER A 38 14.38 3.20 7.14
N ASP A 39 14.08 2.80 5.90
CA ASP A 39 14.62 3.38 4.68
C ASP A 39 13.52 4.00 3.81
N THR A 40 13.93 4.58 2.67
CA THR A 40 13.01 5.27 1.75
C THR A 40 12.00 4.33 1.13
N ASP A 41 12.39 3.10 0.81
CA ASP A 41 11.53 2.13 0.15
C ASP A 41 10.49 1.58 1.13
N GLY A 42 10.89 1.25 2.36
CA GLY A 42 10.01 0.84 3.44
C GLY A 42 8.97 1.93 3.77
N ARG A 43 9.38 3.19 3.86
CA ARG A 43 8.46 4.32 4.06
C ARG A 43 7.52 4.52 2.87
N ALA A 44 8.00 4.38 1.63
CA ALA A 44 7.18 4.52 0.43
C ALA A 44 6.10 3.42 0.34
N LEU A 45 6.45 2.18 0.71
CA LEU A 45 5.50 1.07 0.80
C LEU A 45 4.45 1.34 1.89
N LEU A 46 4.86 1.70 3.11
CA LEU A 46 3.94 1.98 4.22
C LEU A 46 2.97 3.11 3.85
N GLY A 47 3.48 4.22 3.31
CA GLY A 47 2.64 5.36 2.94
C GLY A 47 1.60 5.02 1.87
N ARG A 48 1.98 4.22 0.86
CA ARG A 48 1.02 3.75 -0.15
C ARG A 48 0.00 2.78 0.47
N PHE A 49 0.45 1.82 1.28
CA PHE A 49 -0.45 0.87 1.96
C PHE A 49 -1.51 1.58 2.80
N GLN A 50 -1.11 2.61 3.57
CA GLN A 50 -2.04 3.43 4.35
C GLN A 50 -3.03 4.19 3.44
N THR A 51 -2.56 4.77 2.35
CA THR A 51 -3.41 5.50 1.40
C THR A 51 -4.42 4.56 0.72
N THR A 52 -3.97 3.42 0.21
CA THR A 52 -4.82 2.45 -0.50
C THR A 52 -5.80 1.75 0.44
N SER A 53 -5.41 1.47 1.68
CA SER A 53 -6.31 0.83 2.66
C SER A 53 -7.41 1.77 3.18
N GLN A 54 -7.18 3.08 3.20
CA GLN A 54 -8.18 4.10 3.59
C GLN A 54 -9.06 4.58 2.43
N SER A 55 -8.57 4.50 1.19
CA SER A 55 -9.29 5.02 0.02
C SER A 55 -10.36 4.09 -0.55
N LEU A 56 -10.32 2.79 -0.25
CA LEU A 56 -11.42 1.91 -0.66
C LEU A 56 -12.53 2.04 0.37
N GLU A 57 -13.58 2.77 -0.02
CA GLU A 57 -14.87 2.93 0.65
C GLU A 57 -15.47 1.57 1.10
N ASP A 58 -14.98 1.06 2.22
CA ASP A 58 -15.63 0.03 3.01
C ASP A 58 -15.73 0.56 4.45
N ASP A 59 -16.20 1.80 4.61
CA ASP A 59 -16.89 2.25 5.83
C ASP A 59 -18.29 1.61 5.88
N VAL A 60 -18.36 0.29 5.69
CA VAL A 60 -19.57 -0.47 5.96
C VAL A 60 -19.72 -0.45 7.47
N GLU A 61 -20.71 0.32 7.94
CA GLU A 61 -21.20 0.35 9.31
C GLU A 61 -21.09 -1.03 9.95
N ILE A 62 -20.12 -1.20 10.86
CA ILE A 62 -20.19 -2.26 11.85
C ILE A 62 -21.26 -1.80 12.85
N LYS A 63 -22.52 -2.19 12.58
CA LYS A 63 -23.63 -2.15 13.54
C LYS A 63 -23.62 -3.41 14.41
#